data_AF-A0A841Y095-F1
#
_entry.id   AF-A0A841Y095-F1
#
_cell.length_a   1.000
_cell.length_b   1.000
_cell.length_c   1.000
_cell.angle_alpha   90.00
_cell.angle_beta   90.00
_cell.angle_gamma   90.00
#
_symmetry.space_group_name_H-M   'P 1'
#
loop_
_entity.id
_entity.type
_entity.pdbx_description
1 polymer ?
#
loop_
_entity_poly.entity_id
_entity_poly.type
_entity_poly.pdbx_seq_one_letter_code
_entity_poly.pdbx_strand_id
1 'polypeptide(L)'
;MIVKCVSNEKNRYITTGKRYSVISGGYEFINSERVFDSYRIIDDMGTLSIYEATDFTIISDCLNDYEISQNDHIDEFVHKGISYVTFYEDYYNDIIDAKVRLESVQIEIYRCECSKDELIIFLCSEIYSNENYILLKALSEQLNEFDIGVLISYFSSEFLSQNIDFAEEFLHLLSKYKNENVYQYFLDYFSAHVGENQNIDQIISTYFDEYYL
;
A
#
# COMPACT_ATOMS: atom_id res chain seq x y z
N MET A 1 8.69 8.77 3.84
CA MET A 1 9.32 9.11 2.54
C MET A 1 8.68 8.38 1.36
N ILE A 2 8.43 9.10 0.25
CA ILE A 2 7.94 8.56 -1.03
C ILE A 2 8.89 8.98 -2.16
N VAL A 3 9.22 8.04 -3.05
CA VAL A 3 10.02 8.28 -4.25
C VAL A 3 9.26 7.88 -5.50
N LYS A 4 9.59 8.45 -6.66
CA LYS A 4 9.02 8.10 -7.96
C LYS A 4 10.11 7.56 -8.87
N CYS A 5 9.89 6.40 -9.47
CA CYS A 5 10.81 5.83 -10.45
C CYS A 5 10.85 6.71 -11.70
N VAL A 6 12.04 7.14 -12.11
CA VAL A 6 12.30 7.95 -13.32
C VAL A 6 13.15 7.22 -14.34
N SER A 7 13.88 6.19 -13.92
CA SER A 7 14.72 5.34 -14.75
C SER A 7 14.54 3.88 -14.34
N ASN A 8 14.54 3.01 -15.35
CA ASN A 8 14.73 1.57 -15.15
C ASN A 8 15.61 1.02 -16.29
N GLU A 9 16.74 1.67 -16.54
CA GLU A 9 17.68 1.25 -17.59
C GLU A 9 18.20 -0.18 -17.40
N LYS A 10 18.21 -0.65 -16.15
CA LYS A 10 18.67 -1.99 -15.76
C LYS A 10 17.58 -3.06 -15.86
N ASN A 11 16.37 -2.70 -16.31
CA ASN A 11 15.23 -3.59 -16.50
C ASN A 11 14.93 -4.46 -15.26
N ARG A 12 14.95 -3.83 -14.08
CA ARG A 12 14.62 -4.42 -12.78
C ARG A 12 13.10 -4.36 -12.54
N TYR A 13 12.63 -4.88 -11.41
CA TYR A 13 11.21 -4.97 -11.05
C TYR A 13 10.61 -3.65 -10.53
N ILE A 14 10.88 -2.55 -11.22
CA ILE A 14 10.32 -1.23 -10.94
C ILE A 14 9.70 -0.63 -12.21
N THR A 15 8.61 0.09 -12.05
CA THR A 15 7.83 0.68 -13.14
C THR A 15 8.07 2.19 -13.20
N THR A 16 8.57 2.67 -14.34
CA THR A 16 8.77 4.12 -14.56
C THR A 16 7.46 4.87 -14.35
N GLY A 17 7.52 5.93 -13.55
CA GLY A 17 6.37 6.74 -13.19
C GLY A 17 5.63 6.30 -11.93
N LYS A 18 5.81 5.05 -11.48
CA LYS A 18 5.25 4.55 -10.22
C LYS A 18 5.94 5.20 -9.03
N ARG A 19 5.18 5.43 -7.97
CA ARG A 19 5.67 5.91 -6.68
C ARG A 19 5.79 4.75 -5.70
N TYR A 20 6.82 4.79 -4.87
CA TYR A 20 7.16 3.74 -3.92
C TYR A 20 7.35 4.32 -2.53
N SER A 21 6.88 3.59 -1.52
CA SER A 21 7.21 3.84 -0.12
C SER A 21 8.65 3.39 0.16
N VAL A 22 9.44 4.29 0.75
CA VAL A 22 10.84 4.00 1.11
C VAL A 22 10.89 3.46 2.52
N ILE A 23 11.35 2.22 2.66
CA ILE A 23 11.42 1.52 3.94
C ILE A 23 12.70 1.87 4.68
N SER A 24 13.81 1.91 3.95
CA SER A 24 15.10 2.38 4.42
C SER A 24 15.93 2.95 3.27
N GLY A 25 17.01 3.65 3.59
CA GLY A 25 17.98 4.11 2.60
C GLY A 25 19.40 4.08 3.15
N GLY A 26 20.34 3.76 2.27
CA GLY A 26 21.73 3.53 2.60
C GLY A 26 22.66 4.60 2.03
N TYR A 27 23.77 4.80 2.73
CA TYR A 27 24.89 5.60 2.25
C TYR A 27 26.09 4.69 1.97
N GLU A 28 26.83 4.99 0.92
CA GLU A 28 28.12 4.38 0.61
C GLU A 28 29.26 5.33 1.01
N PHE A 29 30.40 4.78 1.43
CA PHE A 29 31.63 5.54 1.64
C PHE A 29 32.54 5.44 0.41
N ILE A 30 32.64 6.52 -0.35
CA ILE A 30 33.50 6.62 -1.54
C ILE A 30 34.62 7.60 -1.23
N ASN A 31 35.88 7.14 -1.25
CA ASN A 31 37.07 7.98 -0.96
C ASN A 31 36.97 8.76 0.37
N SER A 32 36.44 8.13 1.42
CA SER A 32 36.17 8.75 2.73
C SER A 32 35.09 9.84 2.73
N GLU A 33 34.36 10.01 1.63
CA GLU A 33 33.14 10.83 1.57
C GLU A 33 31.90 9.96 1.67
N ARG A 34 30.91 10.43 2.43
CA ARG A 34 29.60 9.80 2.57
C ARG A 34 28.72 10.22 1.41
N VAL A 35 28.26 9.27 0.62
CA VAL A 35 27.39 9.50 -0.54
C VAL A 35 26.10 8.72 -0.35
N PHE A 36 24.96 9.39 -0.51
CA PHE A 36 23.67 8.71 -0.49
C PHE A 36 23.54 7.86 -1.77
N ASP A 37 23.29 6.56 -1.62
CA ASP A 37 23.46 5.61 -2.72
C ASP A 37 22.19 4.84 -3.07
N SER A 38 21.37 4.47 -2.07
CA SER A 38 20.30 3.50 -2.33
C SER A 38 19.05 3.66 -1.48
N TYR A 39 17.94 3.19 -2.04
CA TYR A 39 16.66 3.02 -1.35
C TYR A 39 16.31 1.54 -1.26
N ARG A 40 15.71 1.14 -0.15
CA ARG A 40 15.05 -0.15 0.00
C ARG A 40 13.54 0.05 -0.06
N ILE A 41 12.90 -0.62 -1.01
CA ILE A 41 11.46 -0.52 -1.29
C ILE A 41 10.87 -1.92 -1.46
N ILE A 42 9.54 -2.04 -1.36
CA ILE A 42 8.82 -3.18 -1.95
C ILE A 42 8.70 -2.92 -3.46
N ASP A 43 9.22 -3.83 -4.26
CA ASP A 43 9.19 -3.73 -5.71
C ASP A 43 7.91 -4.30 -6.34
N ASP A 44 7.80 -4.25 -7.67
CA ASP A 44 6.58 -4.66 -8.38
C ASP A 44 6.30 -6.18 -8.25
N MET A 45 7.29 -6.96 -7.80
CA MET A 45 7.15 -8.39 -7.48
C MET A 45 6.81 -8.63 -6.01
N GLY A 46 6.60 -7.58 -5.22
CA GLY A 46 6.29 -7.67 -3.79
C GLY A 46 7.52 -7.97 -2.91
N THR A 47 8.74 -7.81 -3.43
CA THR A 47 9.97 -8.16 -2.70
C THR A 47 10.62 -6.92 -2.11
N LEU A 48 11.07 -7.01 -0.85
CA LEU A 48 11.88 -5.97 -0.21
C LEU A 48 13.32 -6.00 -0.74
N SER A 49 13.61 -5.07 -1.66
CA SER A 49 14.84 -5.05 -2.45
C SER A 49 15.51 -3.68 -2.42
N ILE A 50 16.83 -3.65 -2.67
CA ILE A 50 17.63 -2.42 -2.71
C ILE A 50 17.76 -1.95 -4.17
N TYR A 51 17.57 -0.66 -4.38
CA TYR A 51 17.68 0.01 -5.67
C TYR A 51 18.53 1.27 -5.55
N GLU A 52 19.16 1.65 -6.66
CA GLU A 52 20.03 2.83 -6.70
C GLU A 52 19.18 4.10 -6.62
N ALA A 53 19.62 5.07 -5.83
CA ALA A 53 18.92 6.33 -5.64
C ALA A 53 18.72 7.10 -6.96
N THR A 54 19.63 6.92 -7.92
CA THR A 54 19.60 7.53 -9.25
C THR A 54 18.43 7.06 -10.12
N ASP A 55 17.83 5.92 -9.82
CA ASP A 55 16.63 5.43 -10.51
C ASP A 55 15.37 6.22 -10.13
N PHE A 56 15.44 7.09 -9.11
CA PHE A 56 14.28 7.76 -8.53
C PHE A 56 14.43 9.27 -8.39
N THR A 57 13.28 9.94 -8.30
CA THR A 57 13.15 11.31 -7.79
C THR A 57 12.38 11.28 -6.47
N ILE A 58 12.79 12.09 -5.51
CA ILE A 58 12.07 12.23 -4.24
C ILE A 58 10.77 13.01 -4.49
N ILE A 59 9.65 12.50 -3.94
CA ILE A 59 8.34 13.14 -3.99
C ILE A 59 7.97 13.72 -2.63
N SER A 60 8.27 12.98 -1.56
CA SER A 60 8.19 13.46 -0.17
C SER A 60 9.36 12.91 0.63
N ASP A 61 10.02 13.78 1.40
CA ASP A 61 11.24 13.52 2.16
C ASP A 61 11.04 13.56 3.68
N CYS A 62 9.81 13.40 4.17
CA CYS A 62 9.59 13.38 5.62
C CYS A 62 10.25 12.13 6.24
N LEU A 63 11.20 12.39 7.14
CA LEU A 63 12.00 11.39 7.87
C LEU A 63 11.67 11.34 9.37
N ASN A 64 10.57 11.98 9.81
CA ASN A 64 10.22 12.07 11.23
C ASN A 64 10.08 10.70 11.91
N ASP A 65 9.62 9.71 11.16
CA ASP A 65 9.40 8.33 11.64
C ASP A 65 10.52 7.37 11.26
N TYR A 66 11.69 7.89 10.93
CA TYR A 66 12.87 7.09 10.65
C TYR A 66 13.89 7.25 11.77
N GLU A 67 14.61 6.17 12.06
CA GLU A 67 15.83 6.19 12.86
C GLU A 67 17.02 6.26 11.93
N ILE A 68 17.99 7.10 12.29
CA ILE A 68 19.26 7.19 11.59
C ILE A 68 20.27 6.43 12.43
N SER A 69 20.66 5.25 11.96
CA SER A 69 21.71 4.46 12.57
C SER A 69 23.04 4.94 12.04
N GLN A 70 23.86 5.52 12.92
CA GLN A 70 25.24 5.89 12.65
C GLN A 70 26.15 4.95 13.44
N ASN A 71 26.50 3.82 12.86
CA ASN A 71 27.56 2.95 13.40
C ASN A 71 28.72 2.90 12.41
N ASP A 72 29.92 2.56 12.89
CA ASP A 72 31.21 2.66 12.18
C ASP A 72 31.25 2.08 10.74
N HIS A 73 30.27 1.26 10.34
CA HIS A 73 30.19 0.61 9.03
C HIS A 73 28.80 0.63 8.36
N ILE A 74 27.77 1.20 8.99
CA ILE A 74 26.42 1.29 8.43
C ILE A 74 25.88 2.67 8.78
N ASP A 75 25.70 3.47 7.73
CA ASP A 75 24.95 4.71 7.80
C ASP A 75 23.69 4.45 7.00
N GLU A 76 22.58 4.25 7.69
CA GLU A 76 21.28 4.02 7.09
C GLU A 76 20.20 4.78 7.85
N PHE A 77 19.15 5.17 7.14
CA PHE A 77 17.88 5.54 7.77
C PHE A 77 16.89 4.39 7.59
N VAL A 78 16.19 4.01 8.65
CA VAL A 78 15.22 2.90 8.65
C VAL A 78 13.94 3.35 9.35
N HIS A 79 12.78 3.00 8.81
CA HIS A 79 11.51 3.37 9.44
C HIS A 79 11.40 2.73 10.84
N LYS A 80 11.03 3.52 11.86
CA LYS A 80 10.96 3.12 13.27
C LYS A 80 10.15 1.84 13.51
N GLY A 81 9.08 1.65 12.75
CA GLY A 81 8.21 0.46 12.85
C GLY A 81 8.91 -0.89 12.62
N ILE A 82 10.07 -0.87 11.94
CA ILE A 82 10.89 -2.06 11.63
C ILE A 82 12.35 -1.89 12.09
N SER A 83 12.69 -0.82 12.81
CA SER A 83 14.06 -0.53 13.28
C SER A 83 14.40 -1.40 14.50
N TYR A 84 14.56 -2.70 14.26
CA TYR A 84 15.05 -3.65 15.25
C TYR A 84 16.06 -4.62 14.64
N VAL A 85 16.97 -5.09 15.47
CA VAL A 85 18.25 -5.69 15.05
C VAL A 85 18.09 -6.84 14.04
N THR A 86 17.10 -7.71 14.22
CA THR A 86 16.91 -8.92 13.42
C THR A 86 15.88 -8.77 12.30
N PHE A 87 15.34 -7.56 12.05
CA PHE A 87 14.22 -7.38 11.13
C PHE A 87 14.42 -8.02 9.75
N TYR A 88 15.55 -7.75 9.09
CA TYR A 88 15.80 -8.28 7.76
C TYR A 88 15.92 -9.80 7.76
N GLU A 89 16.57 -10.38 8.77
CA GLU A 89 16.66 -11.83 8.94
C GLU A 89 15.28 -12.45 9.13
N ASP A 90 14.48 -11.87 10.03
CA ASP A 90 13.12 -12.33 10.31
C ASP A 90 12.23 -12.22 9.06
N TYR A 91 12.34 -11.14 8.30
CA TYR A 91 11.58 -10.96 7.06
C TYR A 91 11.96 -12.00 6.00
N TYR A 92 13.25 -12.21 5.74
CA TYR A 92 13.72 -13.19 4.74
C TYR A 92 13.52 -14.65 5.17
N ASN A 93 13.32 -14.91 6.46
CA ASN A 93 12.94 -16.22 7.01
C ASN A 93 11.41 -16.39 7.15
N ASP A 94 10.61 -15.52 6.52
CA ASP A 94 9.15 -15.57 6.51
C ASP A 94 8.48 -15.51 7.89
N ILE A 95 9.11 -14.86 8.88
CA ILE A 95 8.49 -14.63 10.19
C ILE A 95 7.31 -13.68 10.03
N ILE A 96 6.11 -14.15 10.40
CA ILE A 96 4.82 -13.45 10.20
C ILE A 96 4.85 -12.03 10.79
N ASP A 97 5.39 -11.87 12.00
CA ASP A 97 5.44 -10.57 12.67
C ASP A 97 6.26 -9.53 11.89
N ALA A 98 7.35 -9.94 11.23
CA ALA A 98 8.17 -9.04 10.42
C ALA A 98 7.40 -8.58 9.17
N LYS A 99 6.64 -9.48 8.51
CA LYS A 99 5.78 -9.14 7.36
C LYS A 99 4.68 -8.17 7.75
N VAL A 100 3.98 -8.44 8.87
CA VAL A 100 2.91 -7.58 9.39
C VAL A 100 3.44 -6.18 9.74
N ARG A 101 4.63 -6.10 10.35
CA ARG A 101 5.28 -4.81 10.63
C ARG A 101 5.63 -4.06 9.36
N LEU A 102 6.16 -4.74 8.35
CA LEU A 102 6.50 -4.12 7.07
C LEU A 102 5.26 -3.59 6.34
N GLU A 103 4.16 -4.37 6.31
CA GLU A 103 2.88 -3.91 5.78
C GLU A 103 2.39 -2.66 6.53
N SER A 104 2.43 -2.69 7.87
CA SER A 104 2.01 -1.56 8.71
C SER A 104 2.81 -0.29 8.40
N VAL A 105 4.13 -0.44 8.20
CA VAL A 105 5.01 0.67 7.80
C VAL A 105 4.64 1.21 6.42
N GLN A 106 4.37 0.35 5.43
CA GLN A 106 3.95 0.81 4.10
C GLN A 106 2.64 1.60 4.15
N ILE A 107 1.64 1.09 4.88
CA ILE A 107 0.36 1.75 5.09
C ILE A 107 0.57 3.13 5.73
N GLU A 108 1.39 3.19 6.78
CA GLU A 108 1.69 4.43 7.48
C GLU A 108 2.38 5.46 6.58
N ILE A 109 3.41 5.04 5.84
CA ILE A 109 4.11 5.91 4.89
C ILE A 109 3.13 6.47 3.86
N TYR A 110 2.32 5.64 3.20
CA TYR A 110 1.35 6.11 2.23
C TYR A 110 0.31 7.05 2.85
N ARG A 111 -0.20 6.72 4.05
CA ARG A 111 -1.19 7.54 4.76
C ARG A 111 -0.65 8.91 5.14
N CYS A 112 0.60 9.00 5.57
CA CYS A 112 1.21 10.24 6.07
C CYS A 112 1.78 11.12 4.95
N GLU A 113 2.21 10.52 3.84
CA GLU A 113 3.02 11.20 2.81
C GLU A 113 2.25 11.45 1.50
N CYS A 114 1.10 10.80 1.31
CA CYS A 114 0.26 11.00 0.14
C CYS A 114 -1.04 11.67 0.53
N SER A 115 -1.53 12.56 -0.32
CA SER A 115 -2.87 13.10 -0.18
C SER A 115 -3.92 12.03 -0.49
N LYS A 116 -5.12 12.21 0.06
CA LYS A 116 -6.29 11.36 -0.25
C LYS A 116 -6.52 11.21 -1.76
N ASP A 117 -6.43 12.30 -2.51
CA ASP A 117 -6.65 12.29 -3.97
C ASP A 117 -5.57 11.49 -4.70
N GLU A 118 -4.31 11.55 -4.25
CA GLU A 118 -3.22 10.72 -4.80
C GLU A 118 -3.45 9.24 -4.51
N LEU A 119 -3.86 8.89 -3.30
CA LEU A 119 -4.17 7.50 -2.92
C LEU A 119 -5.32 6.93 -3.74
N ILE A 120 -6.38 7.72 -4.01
CA ILE A 120 -7.46 7.32 -4.93
C ILE A 120 -6.90 7.07 -6.33
N ILE A 121 -6.05 7.96 -6.85
CA ILE A 121 -5.43 7.79 -8.18
C ILE A 121 -4.57 6.51 -8.22
N PHE A 122 -3.81 6.21 -7.17
CA PHE A 122 -2.99 5.00 -7.14
C PHE A 122 -3.85 3.75 -7.08
N LEU A 123 -4.84 3.72 -6.19
CA LEU A 123 -5.76 2.60 -6.02
C LEU A 123 -6.56 2.31 -7.31
N CYS A 124 -6.92 3.35 -8.06
CA CYS A 124 -7.61 3.27 -9.34
C CYS A 124 -6.64 3.16 -10.55
N SER A 125 -5.46 2.59 -10.36
CA SER A 125 -4.47 2.42 -11.43
C SER A 125 -3.93 1.01 -11.46
N GLU A 126 -3.96 0.37 -12.63
CA GLU A 126 -3.43 -0.97 -12.86
C GLU A 126 -1.96 -1.15 -12.44
N ILE A 127 -1.17 -0.08 -12.50
CA ILE A 127 0.23 -0.04 -12.05
C ILE A 127 0.40 -0.43 -10.57
N TYR A 128 -0.63 -0.22 -9.74
CA TYR A 128 -0.61 -0.50 -8.31
C TYR A 128 -1.50 -1.68 -7.91
N SER A 129 -1.97 -2.49 -8.87
CA SER A 129 -2.87 -3.63 -8.61
C SER A 129 -2.39 -4.58 -7.50
N ASN A 130 -1.07 -4.81 -7.40
CA ASN A 130 -0.45 -5.64 -6.34
C ASN A 130 -0.43 -4.98 -4.95
N GLU A 131 -0.67 -3.67 -4.86
CA GLU A 131 -0.64 -2.86 -3.64
C GLU A 131 -2.04 -2.35 -3.24
N ASN A 132 -3.08 -2.72 -3.99
CA ASN A 132 -4.45 -2.25 -3.76
C ASN A 132 -4.89 -2.40 -2.31
N TYR A 133 -4.51 -3.51 -1.66
CA TYR A 133 -4.79 -3.75 -0.24
C TYR A 133 -4.16 -2.69 0.69
N ILE A 134 -2.87 -2.44 0.50
CA ILE A 134 -2.09 -1.47 1.29
C ILE A 134 -2.66 -0.06 1.08
N LEU A 135 -2.94 0.30 -0.17
CA LEU A 135 -3.49 1.60 -0.55
C LEU A 135 -4.89 1.81 0.02
N LEU A 136 -5.76 0.79 -0.05
CA LEU A 136 -7.10 0.83 0.52
C LEU A 136 -7.05 1.07 2.03
N LYS A 137 -6.18 0.35 2.76
CA LYS A 137 -5.99 0.56 4.19
C LYS A 137 -5.50 1.97 4.52
N ALA A 138 -4.51 2.47 3.79
CA ALA A 138 -3.97 3.82 3.97
C ALA A 138 -5.04 4.92 3.75
N LEU A 139 -5.99 4.65 2.88
CA LEU A 139 -7.08 5.56 2.50
C LEU A 139 -8.31 5.46 3.42
N SER A 140 -8.56 4.29 4.02
CA SER A 140 -9.83 3.92 4.67
C SER A 140 -10.35 4.91 5.72
N GLU A 141 -9.48 5.59 6.47
CA GLU A 141 -9.87 6.55 7.52
C GLU A 141 -10.13 7.97 6.99
N GLN A 142 -9.88 8.23 5.71
CA GLN A 142 -9.92 9.56 5.09
C GLN A 142 -11.09 9.75 4.13
N LEU A 143 -11.86 8.68 3.86
CA LEU A 143 -12.89 8.65 2.82
C LEU A 143 -14.22 9.25 3.25
N ASN A 144 -14.82 10.03 2.36
CA ASN A 144 -16.20 10.48 2.45
C ASN A 144 -17.09 9.80 1.39
N GLU A 145 -18.40 10.07 1.42
CA GLU A 145 -19.37 9.46 0.49
C GLU A 145 -19.08 9.75 -1.00
N PHE A 146 -18.53 10.93 -1.33
CA PHE A 146 -18.15 11.25 -2.70
C PHE A 146 -17.01 10.35 -3.18
N ASP A 147 -15.99 10.16 -2.34
CA ASP A 147 -14.86 9.29 -2.65
C ASP A 147 -15.31 7.83 -2.85
N ILE A 148 -16.26 7.36 -2.03
CA ILE A 148 -16.87 6.03 -2.16
C ILE A 148 -17.56 5.86 -3.51
N GLY A 149 -18.27 6.88 -3.99
CA GLY A 149 -18.87 6.87 -5.34
C GLY A 149 -17.83 6.71 -6.44
N VAL A 150 -16.66 7.34 -6.31
CA VAL A 150 -15.54 7.18 -7.25
C VAL A 150 -15.02 5.74 -7.23
N LEU A 151 -14.76 5.18 -6.04
CA LEU A 151 -14.23 3.82 -5.91
C LEU A 151 -15.19 2.77 -6.48
N ILE A 152 -16.49 2.88 -6.19
CA ILE A 152 -17.54 2.00 -6.74
C ILE A 152 -17.55 2.05 -8.28
N SER A 153 -17.34 3.22 -8.87
CA SER A 153 -17.32 3.35 -10.33
C SER A 153 -16.09 2.71 -10.99
N TYR A 154 -15.00 2.56 -10.25
CA TYR A 154 -13.76 1.96 -10.74
C TYR A 154 -13.74 0.45 -10.56
N PHE A 155 -14.11 -0.04 -9.36
CA PHE A 155 -14.09 -1.46 -9.05
C PHE A 155 -15.40 -2.12 -9.43
N SER A 156 -15.42 -2.80 -10.58
CA SER A 156 -16.57 -3.59 -11.00
C SER A 156 -16.70 -4.88 -10.18
N SER A 157 -17.90 -5.46 -10.14
CA SER A 157 -18.11 -6.79 -9.55
C SER A 157 -17.24 -7.86 -10.21
N GLU A 158 -17.04 -7.77 -11.54
CA GLU A 158 -16.15 -8.67 -12.28
C GLU A 158 -14.70 -8.56 -11.80
N PHE A 159 -14.17 -7.35 -11.60
CA PHE A 159 -12.84 -7.15 -11.04
C PHE A 159 -12.72 -7.77 -9.64
N LEU A 160 -13.71 -7.52 -8.77
CA LEU A 160 -13.72 -8.05 -7.41
C LEU A 160 -13.79 -9.58 -7.37
N SER A 161 -14.55 -10.22 -8.27
CA SER A 161 -14.63 -11.69 -8.35
C SER A 161 -13.28 -12.36 -8.68
N GLN A 162 -12.36 -11.65 -9.33
CA GLN A 162 -11.03 -12.14 -9.66
C GLN A 162 -10.02 -11.94 -8.52
N ASN A 163 -10.36 -11.12 -7.52
CA ASN A 163 -9.51 -10.79 -6.39
C ASN A 163 -10.31 -10.78 -5.08
N ILE A 164 -10.63 -11.99 -4.60
CA ILE A 164 -11.52 -12.22 -3.45
C ILE A 164 -11.02 -11.54 -2.17
N ASP A 165 -9.71 -11.59 -1.89
CA ASP A 165 -9.15 -11.01 -0.67
C ASP A 165 -9.31 -9.48 -0.66
N PHE A 166 -9.07 -8.84 -1.81
CA PHE A 166 -9.35 -7.41 -1.96
C PHE A 166 -10.85 -7.10 -1.90
N ALA A 167 -11.68 -7.97 -2.49
CA ALA A 167 -13.13 -7.81 -2.50
C ALA A 167 -13.73 -7.81 -1.08
N GLU A 168 -13.32 -8.75 -0.23
CA GLU A 168 -13.79 -8.82 1.16
C GLU A 168 -13.54 -7.49 1.88
N GLU A 169 -12.33 -6.96 1.75
CA GLU A 169 -11.89 -5.75 2.46
C GLU A 169 -12.50 -4.47 1.87
N PHE A 170 -12.64 -4.41 0.54
CA PHE A 170 -13.34 -3.31 -0.13
C PHE A 170 -14.82 -3.28 0.24
N LEU A 171 -15.52 -4.42 0.19
CA LEU A 171 -16.93 -4.51 0.57
C LEU A 171 -17.12 -4.24 2.08
N HIS A 172 -16.21 -4.72 2.92
CA HIS A 172 -16.23 -4.37 4.34
C HIS A 172 -16.10 -2.86 4.56
N LEU A 173 -15.21 -2.19 3.84
CA LEU A 173 -15.11 -0.72 3.87
C LEU A 173 -16.41 -0.05 3.41
N LEU A 174 -16.96 -0.48 2.27
CA LEU A 174 -18.21 0.08 1.74
C LEU A 174 -19.36 -0.05 2.75
N SER A 175 -19.42 -1.14 3.51
CA SER A 175 -20.49 -1.40 4.48
C SER A 175 -20.63 -0.33 5.57
N LYS A 176 -19.58 0.46 5.80
CA LYS A 176 -19.56 1.58 6.77
C LYS A 176 -20.35 2.81 6.28
N TYR A 177 -20.71 2.87 5.00
CA TYR A 177 -21.36 4.00 4.37
C TYR A 177 -22.80 3.66 3.97
N LYS A 178 -23.77 4.10 4.78
CA LYS A 178 -25.20 3.88 4.52
C LYS A 178 -25.72 4.89 3.49
N ASN A 179 -25.44 4.66 2.21
CA ASN A 179 -25.95 5.50 1.12
C ASN A 179 -26.45 4.66 -0.07
N GLU A 180 -27.22 5.31 -0.95
CA GLU A 180 -27.90 4.66 -2.08
C GLU A 180 -26.91 4.03 -3.08
N ASN A 181 -25.74 4.65 -3.30
CA ASN A 181 -24.74 4.10 -4.23
C ASN A 181 -24.19 2.76 -3.73
N VAL A 182 -23.87 2.69 -2.43
CA VAL A 182 -23.41 1.43 -1.80
C VAL A 182 -24.53 0.40 -1.79
N TYR A 183 -25.76 0.82 -1.48
CA TYR A 183 -26.92 -0.07 -1.50
C TYR A 183 -27.13 -0.72 -2.87
N GLN A 184 -27.15 0.09 -3.93
CA GLN A 184 -27.30 -0.42 -5.30
C GLN A 184 -26.12 -1.30 -5.70
N TYR A 185 -24.89 -0.92 -5.35
CA TYR A 185 -23.70 -1.72 -5.65
C TYR A 185 -23.74 -3.09 -4.96
N PHE A 186 -24.16 -3.15 -3.70
CA PHE A 186 -24.33 -4.41 -2.97
C PHE A 186 -25.44 -5.28 -3.56
N LEU A 187 -26.56 -4.68 -4.00
CA LEU A 187 -27.62 -5.41 -4.70
C LEU A 187 -27.12 -6.04 -6.00
N ASP A 188 -26.38 -5.27 -6.80
CA ASP A 188 -25.83 -5.72 -8.08
C ASP A 188 -24.81 -6.84 -7.86
N TYR A 189 -23.90 -6.67 -6.90
CA TYR A 189 -22.90 -7.67 -6.54
C TYR A 189 -23.56 -8.97 -6.03
N PHE A 190 -24.46 -8.86 -5.05
CA PHE A 190 -25.11 -10.02 -4.43
C PHE A 190 -25.97 -10.81 -5.44
N SER A 191 -26.65 -10.11 -6.36
CA SER A 191 -27.45 -10.75 -7.40
C SER A 191 -26.63 -11.62 -8.35
N ALA A 192 -25.35 -11.28 -8.54
CA ALA A 192 -24.44 -12.01 -9.42
C ALA A 192 -23.63 -13.10 -8.70
N HIS A 193 -23.29 -12.89 -7.42
CA HIS A 193 -22.25 -13.67 -6.72
C HIS A 193 -22.70 -14.32 -5.40
N VAL A 194 -24.00 -14.29 -5.08
CA VAL A 194 -24.51 -14.90 -3.83
C VAL A 194 -24.13 -16.38 -3.72
N GLY A 195 -23.63 -16.77 -2.55
CA GLY A 195 -23.25 -18.15 -2.25
C GLY A 195 -21.85 -18.54 -2.73
N GLU A 196 -21.13 -17.65 -3.43
CA GLU A 196 -19.75 -17.88 -3.85
C GLU A 196 -18.76 -17.67 -2.69
N ASN A 197 -19.03 -16.74 -1.78
CA ASN A 197 -18.21 -16.47 -0.60
C ASN A 197 -19.06 -16.09 0.62
N GLN A 198 -19.03 -16.93 1.67
CA GLN A 198 -19.84 -16.75 2.87
C GLN A 198 -19.49 -15.49 3.69
N ASN A 199 -18.22 -15.07 3.71
CA ASN A 199 -17.83 -13.85 4.43
C ASN A 199 -18.40 -12.62 3.73
N ILE A 200 -18.29 -12.57 2.41
CA ILE A 200 -18.84 -11.48 1.60
C ILE A 200 -20.37 -11.44 1.70
N ASP A 201 -21.02 -12.60 1.61
CA ASP A 201 -22.48 -12.70 1.79
C ASP A 201 -22.91 -12.16 3.16
N GLN A 202 -22.14 -12.45 4.21
CA GLN A 202 -22.41 -11.97 5.56
C GLN A 202 -22.24 -10.45 5.67
N ILE A 203 -21.17 -9.87 5.08
CA ILE A 203 -20.95 -8.42 5.05
C ILE A 203 -22.14 -7.71 4.41
N ILE A 204 -22.57 -8.19 3.24
CA ILE A 204 -23.67 -7.59 2.47
C ILE A 204 -25.01 -7.78 3.20
N SER A 205 -25.28 -8.96 3.74
CA SER A 205 -26.52 -9.24 4.46
C SER A 205 -26.65 -8.36 5.71
N THR A 206 -25.59 -8.28 6.51
CA THR A 206 -25.55 -7.38 7.68
C THR A 206 -25.76 -5.92 7.26
N TYR A 207 -25.17 -5.49 6.14
CA TYR A 207 -25.39 -4.14 5.65
C TYR A 207 -26.87 -3.85 5.37
N PHE A 208 -27.58 -4.76 4.69
CA PHE A 208 -29.00 -4.61 4.36
C PHE A 208 -29.91 -4.63 5.59
N ASP A 209 -29.64 -5.52 6.54
CA ASP A 209 -30.40 -5.59 7.81
C ASP A 209 -30.31 -4.28 8.59
N GLU A 210 -29.15 -3.62 8.54
CA GLU A 210 -28.87 -2.38 9.25
C GLU A 210 -29.15 -1.11 8.45
N TYR A 211 -29.50 -1.18 7.16
CA TYR A 211 -29.58 0.01 6.30
C TYR A 211 -30.65 1.01 6.74
N TYR A 212 -31.74 0.52 7.33
CA TYR A 212 -32.89 1.33 7.77
C TYR A 212 -32.97 1.52 9.30
N LEU A 213 -31.98 1.02 10.05
CA LEU A 213 -31.89 1.14 11.52
C LEU A 213 -31.09 2.38 11.93
#